data_AF-A0A6A4HXQ9-F1
#
_entry.id   AF-A0A6A4HXQ9-F1
#
_cell.length_a   1.000
_cell.length_b   1.000
_cell.length_c   1.000
_cell.angle_alpha   90.00
_cell.angle_beta   90.00
_cell.angle_gamma   90.00
#
_symmetry.space_group_name_H-M   'P 1'
#
loop_
_entity.id
_entity.type
_entity.pdbx_description
1 polymer ?
#
loop_
_entity_poly.entity_id
_entity_poly.type
_entity_poly.pdbx_seq_one_letter_code
_entity_poly.pdbx_strand_id
1 'polypeptide(L)'
;MMENFNHISNKVYKNLFTTKAYDELKQKSYRDTTLENAMLFNRDALFYVEFVHAVKFGDIGRVVNVLKVWMVMMQSKRMVPKYADAIFKTLGCVASYPEELSLLISWGGLMASRRLTCYKSIRTFGQRSSIMPKAAIGAGHVQQAFNISSLGTSHTVPNISKEVQILTEALEEYKIQEYIIERPTNEYIDPRRDLLGEGSQYPNSHGAYHTFCLDQRTPVNLGIVEPTVANGTSQEDEDE
;
A
#
# COMPACT_ATOMS: atom_id res chain seq x y z
N MET A 1 1.52 -3.26 -33.72
CA MET A 1 1.45 -4.19 -32.55
C MET A 1 1.34 -3.43 -31.23
N MET A 2 2.20 -2.44 -30.97
CA MET A 2 2.20 -1.67 -29.71
C MET A 2 0.95 -0.80 -29.50
N GLU A 3 0.38 -0.23 -30.56
CA GLU A 3 -0.88 0.54 -30.47
C GLU A 3 -2.07 -0.30 -30.05
N ASN A 4 -2.20 -1.53 -30.56
CA ASN A 4 -3.27 -2.46 -30.18
C ASN A 4 -3.12 -2.87 -28.71
N PHE A 5 -1.89 -3.16 -28.28
CA PHE A 5 -1.60 -3.45 -26.87
C PHE A 5 -2.00 -2.28 -25.96
N ASN A 6 -1.54 -1.07 -26.25
CA ASN A 6 -1.87 0.13 -25.48
C ASN A 6 -3.38 0.40 -25.45
N HIS A 7 -4.08 0.16 -26.56
CA HIS A 7 -5.54 0.29 -26.63
C HIS A 7 -6.23 -0.71 -25.69
N ILE A 8 -5.86 -1.99 -25.75
CA ILE A 8 -6.41 -3.05 -24.90
C ILE A 8 -6.09 -2.77 -23.43
N SER A 9 -4.85 -2.44 -23.10
CA SER A 9 -4.43 -2.10 -21.73
C SER A 9 -5.21 -0.93 -21.16
N ASN A 10 -5.44 0.12 -21.96
CA ASN A 10 -6.25 1.25 -21.53
C ASN A 10 -7.72 0.87 -21.28
N LYS A 11 -8.28 0.01 -22.12
CA LYS A 11 -9.65 -0.50 -21.95
C LYS A 11 -9.76 -1.31 -20.65
N VAL A 12 -8.83 -2.23 -20.42
CA VAL A 12 -8.75 -3.05 -19.21
C VAL A 12 -8.60 -2.16 -17.97
N TYR A 13 -7.66 -1.22 -18.00
CA TYR A 13 -7.45 -0.28 -16.90
C TYR A 13 -8.73 0.49 -16.57
N LYS A 14 -9.34 1.15 -17.56
CA LYS A 14 -10.54 1.96 -17.36
C LYS A 14 -11.68 1.14 -16.77
N ASN A 15 -11.90 -0.08 -17.24
CA ASN A 15 -13.05 -0.89 -16.88
C ASN A 15 -12.86 -1.72 -15.60
N LEU A 16 -11.64 -2.08 -15.22
CA LEU A 16 -11.38 -3.05 -14.14
C LEU A 16 -10.49 -2.53 -13.00
N PHE A 17 -9.82 -1.39 -13.17
CA PHE A 17 -8.83 -0.88 -12.20
C PHE A 17 -9.14 0.53 -11.67
N THR A 18 -10.28 1.13 -12.06
CA THR A 18 -10.62 2.49 -11.64
C THR A 18 -11.78 2.53 -10.64
N THR A 19 -11.75 3.49 -9.72
CA THR A 19 -12.87 3.78 -8.82
C THR A 19 -14.13 4.16 -9.60
N LYS A 20 -13.98 4.88 -10.73
CA LYS A 20 -15.11 5.25 -11.59
C LYS A 20 -15.88 4.03 -12.09
N ALA A 21 -15.17 3.02 -12.60
CA ALA A 21 -15.84 1.81 -13.08
C ALA A 21 -16.48 1.00 -11.93
N TYR A 22 -15.89 1.05 -10.73
CA TYR A 22 -16.50 0.48 -9.53
C TYR A 22 -17.81 1.19 -9.15
N ASP A 23 -17.83 2.52 -9.21
CA ASP A 23 -19.03 3.32 -8.92
C ASP A 23 -20.14 3.07 -9.95
N GLU A 24 -19.78 2.97 -11.24
CA GLU A 24 -20.72 2.61 -12.32
C GLU A 24 -21.30 1.20 -12.12
N LEU A 25 -20.46 0.24 -11.69
CA LEU A 25 -20.91 -1.12 -11.37
C LEU A 25 -21.90 -1.13 -10.21
N LYS A 26 -21.64 -0.32 -9.17
CA LYS A 26 -22.50 -0.22 -7.97
C LYS A 26 -23.88 0.37 -8.26
N GLN A 27 -24.02 1.12 -9.37
CA GLN A 27 -25.29 1.71 -9.81
C GLN A 27 -26.18 0.73 -10.59
N LYS A 28 -25.69 -0.47 -10.92
CA LYS A 28 -26.49 -1.48 -11.63
C LYS A 28 -27.60 -2.05 -10.73
N SER A 29 -28.65 -2.56 -11.39
CA SER A 29 -29.83 -3.13 -10.72
C SER A 29 -29.50 -4.34 -9.84
N TYR A 30 -28.55 -5.17 -10.27
CA TYR A 30 -28.06 -6.32 -9.50
C TYR A 30 -26.61 -6.09 -9.08
N ARG A 31 -26.29 -6.42 -7.83
CA ARG A 31 -24.93 -6.28 -7.30
C ARG A 31 -24.12 -7.55 -7.55
N ASP A 32 -23.11 -7.44 -8.41
CA ASP A 32 -22.09 -8.48 -8.57
C ASP A 32 -20.96 -8.28 -7.55
N THR A 33 -21.17 -8.77 -6.32
CA THR A 33 -20.20 -8.63 -5.22
C THR A 33 -18.84 -9.22 -5.56
N THR A 34 -18.80 -10.29 -6.36
CA THR A 34 -17.55 -10.92 -6.79
C THR A 34 -16.74 -9.97 -7.68
N LEU A 35 -17.39 -9.40 -8.70
CA LEU A 35 -16.74 -8.44 -9.60
C LEU A 35 -16.36 -7.15 -8.86
N GLU A 36 -17.25 -6.63 -8.01
CA GLU A 36 -16.97 -5.45 -7.18
C GLU A 36 -15.69 -5.64 -6.34
N ASN A 37 -15.57 -6.78 -5.68
CA ASN A 37 -14.39 -7.12 -4.88
C ASN A 37 -13.13 -7.27 -5.74
N ALA A 38 -13.26 -7.87 -6.93
CA ALA A 38 -12.15 -8.01 -7.87
C ALA A 38 -11.65 -6.64 -8.35
N MET A 39 -12.54 -5.69 -8.65
CA MET A 39 -12.17 -4.34 -9.07
C MET A 39 -11.46 -3.56 -7.98
N LEU A 40 -11.95 -3.63 -6.74
CA LEU A 40 -11.27 -3.01 -5.59
C LEU A 40 -9.87 -3.61 -5.38
N PHE A 41 -9.75 -4.94 -5.47
CA PHE A 41 -8.46 -5.62 -5.38
C PHE A 41 -7.51 -5.19 -6.50
N ASN A 42 -7.97 -5.17 -7.74
CA ASN A 42 -7.18 -4.78 -8.91
C ASN A 42 -6.61 -3.36 -8.77
N ARG A 43 -7.46 -2.40 -8.40
CA ARG A 43 -7.05 -1.01 -8.14
C ARG A 43 -5.96 -0.94 -7.07
N ASP A 44 -6.19 -1.59 -5.93
CA ASP A 44 -5.28 -1.52 -4.78
C ASP A 44 -3.96 -2.27 -5.05
N ALA A 45 -4.01 -3.37 -5.81
CA ALA A 45 -2.82 -4.08 -6.27
C ALA A 45 -1.95 -3.23 -7.21
N LEU A 46 -2.58 -2.39 -8.05
CA LEU A 46 -1.86 -1.51 -8.97
C LEU A 46 -1.05 -0.45 -8.20
N PHE A 47 -1.60 0.11 -7.11
CA PHE A 47 -0.84 0.99 -6.21
C PHE A 47 0.35 0.28 -5.55
N TYR A 48 0.19 -0.98 -5.15
CA TYR A 48 1.28 -1.75 -4.58
C TYR A 48 2.40 -2.03 -5.61
N VAL A 49 2.04 -2.44 -6.82
CA VAL A 49 3.02 -2.65 -7.91
C VAL A 49 3.78 -1.35 -8.21
N GLU A 50 3.07 -0.24 -8.29
CA GLU A 50 3.64 1.09 -8.50
C GLU A 50 4.63 1.47 -7.38
N PHE A 51 4.26 1.25 -6.11
CA PHE A 51 5.15 1.49 -4.97
C PHE A 51 6.41 0.63 -5.03
N VAL A 52 6.28 -0.67 -5.29
CA VAL A 52 7.44 -1.58 -5.39
C VAL A 52 8.36 -1.16 -6.54
N HIS A 53 7.79 -0.77 -7.68
CA HIS A 53 8.54 -0.26 -8.81
C HIS A 53 9.26 1.04 -8.45
N ALA A 54 8.55 2.03 -7.93
CA ALA A 54 9.12 3.31 -7.51
C ALA A 54 10.29 3.15 -6.54
N VAL A 55 10.14 2.28 -5.52
CA VAL A 55 11.22 1.96 -4.57
C VAL A 55 12.42 1.32 -5.27
N LYS A 56 12.21 0.34 -6.16
CA LYS A 56 13.29 -0.33 -6.88
C LYS A 56 14.10 0.62 -7.78
N PHE A 57 13.43 1.60 -8.39
CA PHE A 57 14.07 2.59 -9.25
C PHE A 57 14.60 3.82 -8.49
N GLY A 58 14.36 3.91 -7.16
CA GLY A 58 14.74 5.07 -6.37
C GLY A 58 13.95 6.34 -6.70
N ASP A 59 12.77 6.22 -7.31
CA ASP A 59 11.92 7.37 -7.63
C ASP A 59 11.09 7.78 -6.41
N ILE A 60 11.66 8.71 -5.64
CA ILE A 60 11.04 9.21 -4.42
C ILE A 60 9.71 9.93 -4.68
N GLY A 61 9.57 10.62 -5.80
CA GLY A 61 8.34 11.34 -6.15
C GLY A 61 7.18 10.37 -6.31
N ARG A 62 7.40 9.27 -7.02
CA ARG A 62 6.40 8.19 -7.18
C ARG A 62 6.10 7.49 -5.86
N VAL A 63 7.12 7.23 -5.02
CA VAL A 63 6.92 6.66 -3.67
C VAL A 63 6.00 7.55 -2.82
N VAL A 64 6.29 8.86 -2.77
CA VAL A 64 5.49 9.83 -2.02
C VAL A 64 4.05 9.90 -2.55
N ASN A 65 3.86 9.81 -3.87
CA ASN A 65 2.52 9.81 -4.46
C ASN A 65 1.69 8.60 -4.01
N VAL A 66 2.26 7.39 -3.98
CA VAL A 66 1.54 6.22 -3.46
C VAL A 66 1.28 6.33 -1.96
N LEU A 67 2.24 6.84 -1.18
CA LEU A 67 2.06 7.05 0.26
C LEU A 67 0.92 8.02 0.58
N LYS A 68 0.71 9.06 -0.23
CA LYS A 68 -0.43 9.97 -0.11
C LYS A 68 -1.77 9.24 -0.30
N VAL A 69 -1.86 8.36 -1.30
CA VAL A 69 -3.07 7.54 -1.53
C VAL A 69 -3.32 6.61 -0.36
N TRP A 70 -2.29 5.91 0.13
CA TRP A 70 -2.41 5.02 1.28
C TRP A 70 -2.75 5.73 2.57
N MET A 71 -2.21 6.95 2.78
CA MET A 71 -2.58 7.79 3.90
C MET A 71 -4.10 8.02 3.93
N VAL A 72 -4.72 8.32 2.78
CA VAL A 72 -6.18 8.46 2.68
C VAL A 72 -6.87 7.15 3.02
N MET A 73 -6.47 6.02 2.42
CA MET A 73 -7.07 4.70 2.70
C MET A 73 -7.01 4.30 4.19
N MET A 74 -5.91 4.66 4.86
CA MET A 74 -5.63 4.36 6.27
C MET A 74 -6.46 5.21 7.25
N GLN A 75 -7.11 6.29 6.79
CA GLN A 75 -7.99 7.13 7.62
C GLN A 75 -9.42 6.59 7.73
N SER A 76 -9.76 5.49 7.07
CA SER A 76 -11.09 4.87 7.22
C SER A 76 -11.34 4.41 8.67
N LYS A 77 -12.60 4.50 9.13
CA LYS A 77 -13.06 4.36 10.54
C LYS A 77 -12.69 3.04 11.26
N ARG A 78 -12.08 2.07 10.57
CA ARG A 78 -11.63 0.77 11.14
C ARG A 78 -10.17 0.42 10.82
N MET A 79 -9.45 1.33 10.16
CA MET A 79 -8.01 1.21 9.95
C MET A 79 -7.28 1.84 11.14
N VAL A 80 -5.95 1.72 11.15
CA VAL A 80 -5.13 2.20 12.26
C VAL A 80 -4.60 3.59 11.90
N PRO A 81 -5.28 4.68 12.30
CA PRO A 81 -4.97 6.05 11.84
C PRO A 81 -3.54 6.48 12.16
N LYS A 82 -2.91 5.90 13.18
CA LYS A 82 -1.51 6.12 13.54
C LYS A 82 -0.52 5.95 12.39
N TYR A 83 -0.83 5.11 11.39
CA TYR A 83 0.02 4.95 10.20
C TYR A 83 -0.18 6.08 9.21
N ALA A 84 -1.42 6.55 9.03
CA ALA A 84 -1.69 7.76 8.27
C ALA A 84 -0.98 8.96 8.92
N ASP A 85 -1.05 9.09 10.24
CA ASP A 85 -0.38 10.16 11.00
C ASP A 85 1.15 10.06 10.89
N ALA A 86 1.72 8.86 10.95
CA ALA A 86 3.15 8.66 10.77
C ALA A 86 3.60 9.03 9.36
N ILE A 87 2.83 8.65 8.33
CA ILE A 87 3.10 9.05 6.94
C ILE A 87 2.97 10.57 6.82
N PHE A 88 1.89 11.17 7.32
CA PHE A 88 1.66 12.61 7.27
C PHE A 88 2.77 13.39 7.95
N LYS A 89 3.18 12.99 9.17
CA LYS A 89 4.30 13.60 9.89
C LYS A 89 5.60 13.48 9.10
N THR A 90 5.87 12.31 8.53
CA THR A 90 7.09 12.07 7.75
C THR A 90 7.11 12.95 6.49
N LEU A 91 6.01 12.99 5.75
CA LEU A 91 5.88 13.81 4.53
C LEU A 91 5.90 15.31 4.84
N GLY A 92 5.27 15.73 5.94
CA GLY A 92 5.30 17.12 6.42
C GLY A 92 6.71 17.57 6.81
N CYS A 93 7.46 16.74 7.52
CA CYS A 93 8.87 17.00 7.80
C CYS A 93 9.70 17.09 6.52
N VAL A 94 9.49 16.18 5.56
CA VAL A 94 10.20 16.21 4.26
C VAL A 94 9.92 17.53 3.50
N ALA A 95 8.70 18.03 3.55
CA ALA A 95 8.29 19.27 2.90
C ALA A 95 8.81 20.54 3.59
N SER A 96 9.13 20.49 4.89
CA SER A 96 9.66 21.65 5.62
C SER A 96 11.19 21.80 5.53
N TYR A 97 11.90 20.80 4.99
CA TYR A 97 13.34 20.90 4.75
C TYR A 97 13.67 21.73 3.50
N PRO A 98 14.80 22.47 3.49
CA PRO A 98 15.37 23.03 2.28
C PRO A 98 15.54 21.96 1.20
N GLU A 99 15.33 22.31 -0.07
CA GLU A 99 15.24 21.35 -1.20
C GLU A 99 16.42 20.36 -1.26
N GLU A 100 17.64 20.85 -1.01
CA GLU A 100 18.88 20.05 -0.99
C GLU A 100 18.90 19.00 0.13
N LEU A 101 18.35 19.33 1.31
CA LEU A 101 18.24 18.44 2.47
C LEU A 101 17.03 17.52 2.37
N SER A 102 15.94 17.98 1.76
CA SER A 102 14.73 17.20 1.53
C SER A 102 15.04 15.94 0.71
N LEU A 103 15.86 16.07 -0.34
CA LEU A 103 16.33 14.94 -1.14
C LEU A 103 17.17 13.97 -0.29
N LEU A 104 18.13 14.48 0.47
CA LEU A 104 19.08 13.66 1.22
C LEU A 104 18.42 12.91 2.41
N ILE A 105 17.49 13.58 3.11
CA ILE A 105 16.71 13.00 4.21
C ILE A 105 15.62 12.06 3.68
N SER A 106 15.06 12.32 2.50
CA SER A 106 14.12 11.38 1.88
C SER A 106 14.79 10.06 1.55
N TRP A 107 16.00 10.11 0.97
CA TRP A 107 16.79 8.91 0.68
C TRP A 107 17.26 8.22 1.96
N GLY A 108 17.84 8.95 2.91
CA GLY A 108 18.33 8.40 4.17
C GLY A 108 17.23 7.85 5.07
N GLY A 109 16.13 8.58 5.24
CA GLY A 109 15.01 8.23 6.11
C GLY A 109 14.18 7.05 5.61
N LEU A 110 13.86 6.99 4.30
CA LEU A 110 13.12 5.86 3.74
C LEU A 110 14.00 4.61 3.52
N MET A 111 15.29 4.75 3.21
CA MET A 111 16.18 3.59 2.98
C MET A 111 16.81 3.04 4.26
N ALA A 112 17.17 3.89 5.24
CA ALA A 112 17.64 3.44 6.56
C ALA A 112 16.51 2.79 7.39
N SER A 113 15.26 2.92 6.94
CA SER A 113 14.07 2.29 7.51
C SER A 113 13.98 0.76 7.33
N ARG A 114 15.10 0.04 7.14
CA ARG A 114 15.14 -1.41 7.47
C ARG A 114 14.74 -1.69 8.93
N ARG A 115 14.78 -0.67 9.80
CA ARG A 115 14.37 -0.73 11.22
C ARG A 115 13.06 -0.02 11.56
N LEU A 116 12.44 0.76 10.67
CA LEU A 116 11.16 1.37 11.03
C LEU A 116 10.04 0.34 10.98
N THR A 117 9.36 0.22 12.11
CA THR A 117 8.10 -0.49 12.32
C THR A 117 7.02 -0.14 11.29
N CYS A 118 7.15 0.96 10.53
CA CYS A 118 6.25 1.32 9.43
C CYS A 118 6.32 0.34 8.25
N TYR A 119 7.49 -0.17 7.83
CA TYR A 119 7.58 -1.16 6.74
C TYR A 119 7.02 -2.52 7.13
N LYS A 120 7.32 -2.98 8.36
CA LYS A 120 6.66 -4.16 8.94
C LYS A 120 5.15 -3.94 9.03
N SER A 121 4.71 -2.76 9.42
CA SER A 121 3.28 -2.44 9.55
C SER A 121 2.57 -2.23 8.21
N ILE A 122 3.24 -1.77 7.16
CA ILE A 122 2.72 -1.70 5.78
C ILE A 122 2.58 -3.11 5.21
N ARG A 123 3.55 -4.00 5.50
CA ARG A 123 3.44 -5.44 5.23
C ARG A 123 2.29 -6.07 6.01
N THR A 124 2.11 -5.70 7.28
CA THR A 124 0.97 -6.12 8.12
C THR A 124 -0.35 -5.47 7.71
N PHE A 125 -0.33 -4.25 7.16
CA PHE A 125 -1.49 -3.54 6.63
C PHE A 125 -1.99 -4.26 5.41
N GLY A 126 -1.11 -4.58 4.46
CA GLY A 126 -1.40 -5.53 3.38
C GLY A 126 -2.00 -6.82 3.94
N GLN A 127 -1.39 -7.45 4.96
CA GLN A 127 -1.89 -8.70 5.55
C GLN A 127 -3.23 -8.59 6.31
N ARG A 128 -3.61 -7.42 6.83
CA ARG A 128 -4.84 -7.23 7.64
C ARG A 128 -5.98 -6.56 6.88
N SER A 129 -5.71 -5.78 5.83
CA SER A 129 -6.72 -5.04 5.06
C SER A 129 -7.44 -5.86 3.98
N SER A 130 -7.48 -7.19 4.10
CA SER A 130 -7.90 -8.13 3.03
C SER A 130 -6.97 -8.19 1.82
N ILE A 131 -5.84 -7.46 1.79
CA ILE A 131 -4.96 -7.38 0.62
C ILE A 131 -3.91 -8.52 0.58
N MET A 132 -3.54 -9.16 1.70
CA MET A 132 -2.43 -10.13 1.71
C MET A 132 -2.51 -11.39 2.61
N PRO A 133 -3.56 -11.75 3.37
CA PRO A 133 -3.54 -13.10 3.95
C PRO A 133 -3.49 -14.14 2.82
N LYS A 134 -4.31 -14.00 1.77
CA LYS A 134 -4.37 -14.98 0.67
C LYS A 134 -3.22 -14.89 -0.34
N ALA A 135 -2.58 -13.73 -0.52
CA ALA A 135 -1.42 -13.61 -1.43
C ALA A 135 -0.11 -14.11 -0.78
N ALA A 136 0.08 -13.91 0.54
CA ALA A 136 1.23 -14.45 1.26
C ALA A 136 1.07 -15.94 1.62
N ILE A 137 -0.16 -16.38 1.95
CA ILE A 137 -0.50 -17.81 2.03
C ILE A 137 -0.42 -18.44 0.64
N GLY A 138 -0.83 -17.72 -0.40
CA GLY A 138 -0.68 -18.11 -1.80
C GLY A 138 0.78 -18.29 -2.20
N ALA A 139 1.70 -17.42 -1.79
CA ALA A 139 3.13 -17.62 -2.05
C ALA A 139 3.70 -18.87 -1.36
N GLY A 140 3.25 -19.17 -0.13
CA GLY A 140 3.62 -20.41 0.57
C GLY A 140 3.01 -21.67 -0.08
N HIS A 141 1.75 -21.59 -0.52
CA HIS A 141 1.08 -22.65 -1.27
C HIS A 141 1.62 -22.81 -2.68
N VAL A 142 2.07 -21.75 -3.35
CA VAL A 142 2.76 -21.81 -4.64
C VAL A 142 4.11 -22.51 -4.45
N GLN A 143 4.82 -22.21 -3.36
CA GLN A 143 6.07 -22.91 -3.06
C GLN A 143 5.86 -24.43 -2.85
N GLN A 144 4.77 -24.83 -2.18
CA GLN A 144 4.38 -26.24 -2.00
C GLN A 144 3.81 -26.88 -3.27
N ALA A 145 2.91 -26.20 -3.98
CA ALA A 145 2.24 -26.69 -5.19
C ALA A 145 3.20 -26.82 -6.37
N PHE A 146 4.25 -26.00 -6.42
CA PHE A 146 5.28 -26.04 -7.46
C PHE A 146 6.58 -26.71 -7.00
N ASN A 147 6.61 -27.36 -5.83
CA ASN A 147 7.79 -28.07 -5.29
C ASN A 147 9.08 -27.23 -5.32
N ILE A 148 8.97 -25.94 -5.04
CA ILE A 148 10.11 -25.03 -5.06
C ILE A 148 10.91 -25.24 -3.77
N SER A 149 12.02 -25.97 -3.88
CA SER A 149 12.95 -26.25 -2.78
C SER A 149 13.31 -24.96 -2.02
N SER A 150 13.22 -24.99 -0.69
CA SER A 150 13.57 -23.87 0.18
C SER A 150 15.05 -23.47 0.09
N LEU A 151 15.88 -24.30 -0.54
CA LEU A 151 17.33 -24.14 -0.70
C LEU A 151 17.78 -24.34 -2.17
N GLY A 152 16.85 -24.27 -3.13
CA GLY A 152 17.16 -24.54 -4.54
C GLY A 152 18.04 -23.46 -5.18
N THR A 153 19.22 -23.85 -5.65
CA THR A 153 20.10 -23.07 -6.54
C THR A 153 19.58 -22.98 -7.99
N SER A 154 18.45 -23.61 -8.28
CA SER A 154 17.82 -23.58 -9.59
C SER A 154 16.66 -22.58 -9.58
N HIS A 155 16.88 -21.39 -10.15
CA HIS A 155 15.78 -20.55 -10.59
C HIS A 155 15.12 -21.27 -11.76
N THR A 156 14.06 -22.05 -11.50
CA THR A 156 13.19 -22.51 -12.59
C THR A 156 12.65 -21.25 -13.26
N VAL A 157 13.06 -20.99 -14.50
CA VAL A 157 12.54 -19.86 -15.28
C VAL A 157 11.06 -20.17 -15.53
N PRO A 158 10.12 -19.42 -14.93
CA PRO A 158 8.71 -19.65 -15.14
C PRO A 158 8.38 -19.54 -16.63
N ASN A 159 7.62 -20.50 -17.15
CA ASN A 159 7.17 -20.43 -18.53
C ASN A 159 5.99 -19.48 -18.60
N ILE A 160 6.29 -18.20 -18.85
CA ILE A 160 5.31 -17.11 -18.90
C ILE A 160 4.16 -17.43 -19.86
N SER A 161 4.44 -18.04 -21.01
CA SER A 161 3.40 -18.39 -21.99
C SER A 161 2.39 -19.40 -21.43
N LYS A 162 2.86 -20.42 -20.70
CA LYS A 162 1.98 -21.40 -20.04
C LYS A 162 1.17 -20.75 -18.92
N GLU A 163 1.78 -19.89 -18.12
CA GLU A 163 1.08 -19.19 -17.03
C GLU A 163 0.00 -18.24 -17.57
N VAL A 164 0.31 -17.49 -18.63
CA VAL A 164 -0.67 -16.62 -19.30
C VAL A 164 -1.82 -17.44 -19.88
N GLN A 165 -1.54 -18.60 -20.48
CA GLN A 165 -2.57 -19.49 -20.98
C GLN A 165 -3.50 -19.98 -19.87
N ILE A 166 -2.94 -20.51 -18.77
CA ILE A 166 -3.71 -20.98 -17.61
C ILE A 166 -4.57 -19.84 -17.04
N LEU A 167 -4.01 -18.63 -16.91
CA LEU A 167 -4.76 -17.47 -16.45
C LEU A 167 -5.89 -17.09 -17.39
N THR A 168 -5.65 -17.17 -18.71
CA THR A 168 -6.67 -16.86 -19.72
C THR A 168 -7.82 -17.85 -19.66
N GLU A 169 -7.51 -19.15 -19.63
CA GLU A 169 -8.49 -20.23 -19.51
C GLU A 169 -9.32 -20.09 -18.22
N ALA A 170 -8.67 -19.82 -17.08
CA ALA A 170 -9.37 -19.62 -15.81
C ALA A 170 -10.27 -18.36 -15.82
N LEU A 171 -9.81 -17.27 -16.43
CA LEU A 171 -10.62 -16.04 -16.54
C LEU A 171 -11.85 -16.24 -17.42
N GLU A 172 -11.73 -17.04 -18.49
CA GLU A 172 -12.82 -17.39 -19.39
C GLU A 172 -13.82 -18.34 -18.74
N GLU A 173 -13.34 -19.38 -18.04
CA GLU A 173 -14.18 -20.37 -17.36
C GLU A 173 -14.97 -19.73 -16.20
N TYR A 174 -14.29 -19.02 -15.29
CA TYR A 174 -14.90 -18.48 -14.08
C TYR A 174 -15.53 -17.10 -14.28
N LYS A 175 -15.28 -16.46 -15.43
CA LYS A 175 -15.81 -15.14 -15.82
C LYS A 175 -15.63 -14.09 -14.72
N ILE A 176 -14.49 -14.10 -14.04
CA ILE A 176 -14.25 -13.31 -12.81
C ILE A 176 -14.28 -11.80 -13.10
N GLN A 177 -13.92 -11.41 -14.32
CA GLN A 177 -13.83 -10.01 -14.77
C GLN A 177 -15.07 -9.55 -15.55
N GLU A 178 -16.12 -10.36 -15.62
CA GLU A 178 -17.36 -10.03 -16.32
C GLU A 178 -18.51 -9.80 -15.33
N TYR A 179 -19.44 -8.93 -15.69
CA TYR A 179 -20.63 -8.69 -14.90
C TYR A 179 -21.65 -9.81 -15.14
N ILE A 180 -22.01 -10.53 -14.08
CA ILE A 180 -22.98 -11.63 -14.15
C ILE A 180 -24.15 -11.32 -13.22
N ILE A 181 -25.36 -11.30 -13.80
CA ILE A 181 -26.61 -11.21 -13.05
C ILE A 181 -26.79 -12.53 -12.30
N GLU A 182 -27.15 -12.45 -11.01
CA GLU A 182 -27.42 -13.61 -10.16
C GLU A 182 -26.22 -14.59 -10.05
N ARG A 183 -24.99 -14.05 -10.02
CA ARG A 183 -23.78 -14.85 -9.84
C ARG A 183 -23.90 -15.73 -8.56
N PRO A 184 -23.80 -17.07 -8.66
CA PRO A 184 -24.01 -17.97 -7.51
C PRO A 184 -23.03 -17.73 -6.36
N THR A 185 -21.83 -17.25 -6.66
CA THR A 185 -20.80 -17.00 -5.65
C THR A 185 -21.10 -15.79 -4.76
N ASN A 186 -22.07 -14.94 -5.13
CA ASN A 186 -22.42 -13.76 -4.33
C ASN A 186 -23.05 -14.12 -2.99
N GLU A 187 -23.66 -15.30 -2.86
CA GLU A 187 -24.22 -15.78 -1.59
C GLU A 187 -23.13 -16.04 -0.53
N TYR A 188 -21.92 -16.39 -0.99
CA TYR A 188 -20.82 -16.82 -0.12
C TYR A 188 -19.73 -15.75 0.07
N ILE A 189 -19.87 -14.60 -0.60
CA ILE A 189 -18.83 -13.58 -0.66
C ILE A 189 -19.34 -12.28 -0.03
N ASP A 190 -18.69 -11.89 1.07
CA ASP A 190 -18.95 -10.60 1.69
C ASP A 190 -18.42 -9.44 0.83
N PRO A 191 -19.16 -8.32 0.74
CA PRO A 191 -18.68 -7.13 0.07
C PRO A 191 -17.46 -6.55 0.78
N ARG A 192 -16.42 -6.25 0.01
CA ARG A 192 -15.22 -5.56 0.51
C ARG A 192 -15.48 -4.07 0.60
N ARG A 193 -14.80 -3.46 1.57
CA ARG A 193 -14.88 -2.03 1.83
C ARG A 193 -14.00 -1.28 0.84
N ASP A 194 -14.55 -0.24 0.24
CA ASP A 194 -13.75 0.71 -0.52
C ASP A 194 -12.99 1.62 0.45
N LEU A 195 -11.78 1.22 0.83
CA LEU A 195 -10.96 1.98 1.79
C LEU A 195 -10.62 3.37 1.29
N LEU A 196 -10.47 3.55 -0.03
CA LEU A 196 -10.18 4.84 -0.63
C LEU A 196 -11.40 5.77 -0.53
N GLY A 197 -12.59 5.25 -0.84
CA GLY A 197 -13.85 5.98 -0.68
C GLY A 197 -14.21 6.28 0.77
N GLU A 198 -14.03 5.32 1.69
CA GLU A 198 -14.26 5.54 3.13
C GLU A 198 -13.24 6.54 3.71
N GLY A 199 -11.97 6.42 3.30
CA GLY A 199 -10.88 7.27 3.75
C GLY A 199 -11.02 8.72 3.27
N SER A 200 -11.46 8.93 2.04
CA SER A 200 -11.65 10.28 1.48
C SER A 200 -12.78 11.08 2.16
N GLN A 201 -13.70 10.40 2.85
CA GLN A 201 -14.73 11.04 3.66
C GLN A 201 -14.24 11.51 5.03
N TYR A 202 -13.10 10.99 5.51
CA TYR A 202 -12.59 11.30 6.84
C TYR A 202 -12.30 12.79 7.07
N PRO A 203 -11.63 13.53 6.14
CA PRO A 203 -11.36 14.96 6.34
C PRO A 203 -12.61 15.81 6.58
N ASN A 204 -13.76 15.37 6.07
CA ASN A 204 -15.05 16.05 6.23
C ASN A 204 -15.79 15.66 7.53
N SER A 205 -15.18 14.83 8.38
CA SER A 205 -15.80 14.37 9.63
C SER A 205 -15.50 15.33 10.78
N HIS A 206 -16.45 15.43 11.72
CA HIS A 206 -16.27 16.20 12.96
C HIS A 206 -15.03 15.76 13.76
N GLY A 207 -14.71 14.46 13.75
CA GLY A 207 -13.53 13.92 14.44
C GLY A 207 -12.22 14.41 13.80
N ALA A 208 -12.17 14.52 12.48
CA ALA A 208 -11.02 15.10 11.79
C ALA A 208 -10.87 16.58 12.15
N TYR A 209 -11.96 17.35 12.14
CA TYR A 209 -11.94 18.76 12.52
C TYR A 209 -11.43 18.99 13.96
N HIS A 210 -11.90 18.18 14.91
CA HIS A 210 -11.44 18.26 16.30
C HIS A 210 -9.95 17.87 16.46
N THR A 211 -9.45 16.97 15.61
CA THR A 211 -8.05 16.51 15.67
C THR A 211 -7.10 17.46 14.92
N PHE A 212 -7.60 18.16 13.90
CA PHE A 212 -6.87 19.19 13.17
C PHE A 212 -6.76 20.46 14.02
N CYS A 213 -5.92 20.40 15.05
CA CYS A 213 -5.42 21.61 15.68
C CYS A 213 -4.41 22.27 14.75
N LEU A 214 -4.55 23.59 14.54
CA LEU A 214 -3.48 24.40 13.96
C LEU A 214 -2.19 24.08 14.69
N ASP A 215 -1.12 23.77 13.95
CA ASP A 215 0.18 23.51 14.56
C ASP A 215 0.66 24.81 15.21
N GLN A 216 0.51 24.89 16.54
CA GLN A 216 0.96 26.04 17.32
C GLN A 216 2.46 26.02 17.60
N ARG A 217 3.17 24.98 17.13
CA ARG A 217 4.62 24.90 17.33
C ARG A 217 5.29 25.99 16.51
N THR A 218 5.91 26.93 17.22
CA THR A 218 6.81 27.91 16.61
C THR A 218 8.18 27.25 16.50
N PRO A 219 8.77 27.11 15.29
CA PRO A 219 10.12 26.59 15.16
C PRO A 219 11.10 27.54 15.85
N VAL A 220 11.77 27.06 16.90
CA VAL A 220 12.83 27.81 17.60
C VAL A 220 14.17 27.24 17.16
N ASN A 221 15.04 28.10 16.63
CA ASN A 221 16.41 27.74 16.35
C ASN A 221 17.18 27.65 17.69
N LEU A 222 17.59 26.44 18.08
CA LEU A 222 18.36 26.21 19.32
C LEU A 222 19.87 26.46 19.15
N GLY A 223 20.31 26.90 17.97
CA GLY A 223 21.73 27.10 17.67
C GLY A 223 22.51 25.78 17.61
N ILE A 224 23.83 25.90 17.57
CA ILE A 224 24.75 24.77 17.71
C ILE A 224 24.86 24.48 19.21
N VAL A 225 24.29 23.36 19.66
CA VAL A 225 24.50 22.90 21.04
C VAL A 225 25.91 22.33 21.11
N GLU A 226 26.83 23.06 21.73
CA GLU A 226 28.16 22.54 22.01
C GLU A 226 28.04 21.30 22.90
N PRO A 227 28.79 20.22 22.62
CA PRO A 227 28.71 19.00 23.41
C PRO A 227 29.13 19.31 24.84
N THR A 228 28.18 19.27 25.77
CA THR A 228 28.47 19.34 27.20
C THR A 228 29.42 18.20 27.54
N VAL A 229 30.66 18.55 27.84
CA VAL A 229 31.67 17.61 28.35
C VAL A 229 31.14 17.11 29.70
N ALA A 230 30.56 15.93 29.71
CA ALA A 230 30.14 15.27 30.93
C ALA A 230 31.40 14.98 31.76
N ASN A 231 31.49 15.62 32.92
CA ASN A 231 32.45 15.32 33.97
C ASN A 231 32.39 13.82 34.28
N GLY A 232 33.42 13.08 33.85
CA GLY A 232 33.77 11.82 34.47
C GLY A 232 34.33 12.12 35.84
N THR A 233 33.56 11.79 36.89
CA THR A 233 34.12 11.63 38.23
C THR A 233 33.75 10.23 38.67
N SER A 234 34.76 9.37 38.58
CA SER A 234 34.83 8.04 39.16
C SER A 234 34.60 8.14 40.67
N GLN A 235 33.66 7.34 41.17
CA GLN A 235 33.70 6.86 42.54
C GLN A 235 33.56 5.34 42.46
N GLU A 236 34.70 4.68 42.61
CA GLU A 236 34.79 3.28 43.01
C GLU A 236 34.43 3.25 44.49
N ASP A 237 33.31 2.63 44.85
CA ASP A 237 32.99 2.31 46.23
C ASP A 237 33.61 0.93 46.55
N GLU A 238 34.71 0.97 47.31
CA GLU A 238 35.10 -0.10 48.22
C GLU A 238 34.09 -0.10 49.40
N ASP A 239 33.51 -1.25 49.75
CA ASP A 239 33.55 -1.82 51.11
C ASP A 239 32.62 -3.04 51.32
N GLU A 240 33.19 -4.00 52.07
CA GLU A 240 32.66 -5.22 52.74
C GLU A 240 32.49 -6.54 51.96
#